data_AF-A0A538GBJ2-F1
#
_entry.id   AF-A0A538GBJ2-F1
#
_cell.length_a   1.000
_cell.length_b   1.000
_cell.length_c   1.000
_cell.angle_alpha   90.00
_cell.angle_beta   90.00
_cell.angle_gamma   90.00
#
_symmetry.space_group_name_H-M   'P 1'
#
loop_
_entity.id
_entity.type
_entity.pdbx_description
1 polymer ?
#
loop_
_entity_poly.entity_id
_entity_poly.type
_entity_poly.pdbx_seq_one_letter_code
_entity_poly.pdbx_strand_id
1 'polypeptide(L)'
;MSTSRALPTVTHLDELESEAVHIFREVAAELERPVLLFSGGKDSIVLLRLAEKAFRPGKFPFPIMHIDTGHNFPEAIEFRDRRVAELGERLVIASVQESIDKGRVVEETGPRASRNRLQTTTLLDAIEEHAFDAAIGG
;
A
#
# COMPACT_ATOMS: atom_id res chain seq x y z
N MET A 1 -46.84 16.98 5.55
CA MET A 1 -46.74 15.55 5.20
C MET A 1 -45.28 15.15 5.29
N SER A 2 -44.91 14.42 6.33
CA SER A 2 -43.52 13.98 6.55
C SER A 2 -43.26 12.75 5.69
N THR A 3 -42.46 12.88 4.64
CA THR A 3 -41.97 11.73 3.88
C THR A 3 -40.94 11.01 4.72
N SER A 4 -41.34 9.93 5.39
CA SER A 4 -40.43 8.98 6.01
C SER A 4 -39.57 8.35 4.92
N ARG A 5 -38.35 8.86 4.73
CA ARG A 5 -37.37 8.27 3.83
C ARG A 5 -36.88 6.97 4.48
N ALA A 6 -37.16 5.83 3.87
CA ALA A 6 -36.58 4.56 4.30
C ALA A 6 -35.06 4.69 4.34
N LEU A 7 -34.44 4.22 5.43
CA LEU A 7 -32.98 4.15 5.50
C LEU A 7 -32.49 3.22 4.39
N PRO A 8 -31.39 3.57 3.70
CA PRO A 8 -30.83 2.70 2.68
C PRO A 8 -30.47 1.34 3.30
N THR A 9 -30.82 0.26 2.62
CA THR A 9 -30.43 -1.10 3.02
C THR A 9 -28.92 -1.21 2.92
N VAL A 10 -28.27 -1.55 4.04
CA VAL A 10 -26.84 -1.82 4.07
C VAL A 10 -26.59 -3.13 3.32
N THR A 11 -25.73 -3.08 2.30
CA THR A 11 -25.30 -4.27 1.57
C THR A 11 -24.05 -4.89 2.20
N HIS A 12 -23.74 -6.13 1.85
CA HIS A 12 -22.52 -6.80 2.29
C HIS A 12 -21.24 -5.99 1.98
N LEU A 13 -21.17 -5.32 0.82
CA LEU A 13 -20.02 -4.50 0.46
C LEU A 13 -19.97 -3.19 1.26
N ASP A 14 -21.12 -2.64 1.66
CA ASP A 14 -21.15 -1.47 2.54
C ASP A 14 -20.62 -1.82 3.94
N GLU A 15 -20.94 -3.02 4.44
CA GLU A 15 -20.40 -3.52 5.72
C GLU A 15 -18.89 -3.69 5.66
N LEU A 16 -18.38 -4.40 4.65
CA LEU A 16 -16.93 -4.62 4.46
C LEU A 16 -16.17 -3.32 4.25
N GLU A 17 -16.73 -2.38 3.49
CA GLU A 17 -16.13 -1.07 3.29
C GLU A 17 -16.07 -0.28 4.60
N SER A 18 -17.16 -0.27 5.37
CA SER A 18 -17.22 0.42 6.66
C SER A 18 -16.23 -0.19 7.66
N GLU A 19 -16.12 -1.53 7.70
CA GLU A 19 -15.16 -2.24 8.55
C GLU A 19 -13.72 -1.90 8.18
N ALA A 20 -13.38 -1.96 6.88
CA ALA A 20 -12.03 -1.62 6.43
C ALA A 20 -11.68 -0.16 6.71
N VAL A 21 -12.60 0.78 6.47
CA VAL A 21 -12.42 2.20 6.81
C VAL A 21 -12.21 2.40 8.32
N HIS A 22 -12.92 1.65 9.15
CA HIS A 22 -12.73 1.67 10.59
C HIS A 22 -11.33 1.18 10.97
N ILE A 23 -10.88 0.03 10.44
CA ILE A 23 -9.54 -0.53 10.68
C ILE A 23 -8.44 0.48 10.28
N PHE A 24 -8.56 1.13 9.11
CA PHE A 24 -7.63 2.17 8.69
C PHE A 24 -7.50 3.29 9.71
N ARG A 25 -8.64 3.76 10.25
CA ARG A 25 -8.67 4.86 11.23
C ARG A 25 -8.10 4.46 12.58
N GLU A 26 -8.34 3.24 13.05
CA GLU A 26 -7.73 2.73 14.29
C GLU A 26 -6.21 2.62 14.15
N VAL A 27 -5.71 2.05 13.04
CA VAL A 27 -4.27 1.99 12.75
C VAL A 27 -3.64 3.39 12.77
N ALA A 28 -4.30 4.37 12.15
CA ALA A 28 -3.82 5.75 12.15
C ALA A 28 -3.92 6.46 13.51
N ALA A 29 -4.81 6.02 14.40
CA ALA A 29 -5.00 6.60 15.72
C ALA A 29 -4.06 6.01 16.78
N GLU A 30 -3.73 4.72 16.66
CA GLU A 30 -2.95 3.99 17.67
C GLU A 30 -1.46 3.85 17.35
N LEU A 31 -1.07 3.96 16.07
CA LEU A 31 0.31 3.73 15.63
C LEU A 31 0.98 5.02 15.14
N GLU A 32 2.27 5.16 15.40
CA GLU A 32 3.02 6.38 15.16
C GLU A 32 3.50 6.50 13.71
N ARG A 33 3.91 5.37 13.11
CA ARG A 33 4.54 5.33 11.77
C ARG A 33 3.99 4.18 10.93
N PRO A 34 2.67 4.12 10.64
CA PRO A 34 2.15 3.13 9.70
C PRO A 34 2.65 3.38 8.27
N VAL A 35 2.57 2.35 7.43
CA VAL A 35 2.81 2.43 5.97
C VAL A 35 1.80 1.60 5.20
N LEU A 36 1.31 2.11 4.07
CA LEU A 36 0.48 1.34 3.14
C LEU A 36 1.33 0.70 2.04
N LEU A 37 1.35 -0.63 1.97
CA LEU A 37 2.04 -1.37 0.91
C LEU A 37 1.23 -1.34 -0.38
N PHE A 38 1.85 -0.84 -1.46
CA PHE A 38 1.18 -0.65 -2.75
C PHE A 38 2.00 -1.20 -3.92
N SER A 39 1.57 -2.35 -4.42
CA SER A 39 2.19 -3.02 -5.58
C SER A 39 1.61 -2.59 -6.92
N GLY A 40 0.46 -1.88 -6.93
CA GLY A 40 -0.34 -1.65 -8.14
C GLY A 40 -1.18 -2.86 -8.54
N GLY A 41 -1.19 -3.94 -7.75
CA GLY A 41 -2.11 -5.07 -7.91
C GLY A 41 -3.52 -4.77 -7.43
N LYS A 42 -4.49 -5.60 -7.83
CA LYS A 42 -5.94 -5.41 -7.57
C LYS A 42 -6.27 -5.13 -6.09
N ASP A 43 -5.68 -5.88 -5.17
CA ASP A 43 -6.01 -5.77 -3.73
C ASP A 43 -5.42 -4.48 -3.15
N SER A 44 -4.19 -4.15 -3.52
CA SER A 44 -3.54 -2.91 -3.11
C SER A 44 -4.23 -1.65 -3.67
N ILE A 45 -4.88 -1.74 -4.85
CA ILE A 45 -5.72 -0.68 -5.41
C ILE A 45 -7.00 -0.51 -4.59
N VAL A 46 -7.63 -1.60 -4.16
CA VAL A 46 -8.79 -1.56 -3.27
C VAL A 46 -8.41 -0.92 -1.94
N LEU A 47 -7.28 -1.31 -1.34
CA LEU A 47 -6.79 -0.69 -0.11
C LEU A 47 -6.48 0.80 -0.28
N LEU A 48 -5.85 1.20 -1.38
CA LEU A 48 -5.61 2.61 -1.68
C LEU A 48 -6.94 3.39 -1.75
N ARG A 49 -7.97 2.82 -2.37
CA ARG A 49 -9.30 3.42 -2.43
C ARG A 49 -9.98 3.50 -1.08
N LEU A 50 -9.82 2.49 -0.23
CA LEU A 50 -10.34 2.48 1.14
C LEU A 50 -9.63 3.54 2.01
N ALA A 51 -8.32 3.71 1.86
CA ALA A 51 -7.57 4.79 2.51
C ALA A 51 -8.07 6.18 2.07
N GLU A 52 -8.37 6.37 0.77
CA GLU A 52 -9.01 7.60 0.29
C GLU A 52 -10.34 7.88 1.01
N LYS A 53 -11.20 6.86 1.13
CA LYS A 53 -12.49 6.98 1.83
C LYS A 53 -12.31 7.24 3.33
N ALA A 54 -11.27 6.69 3.94
CA ALA A 54 -11.01 6.85 5.36
C ALA A 54 -10.56 8.27 5.73
N PHE A 55 -9.72 8.90 4.91
CA PHE A 55 -8.98 10.12 5.30
C PHE A 55 -9.28 11.39 4.49
N ARG A 56 -9.89 11.28 3.30
CA ARG A 56 -10.23 12.49 2.53
C ARG A 56 -11.32 13.32 3.25
N PRO A 57 -11.25 14.66 3.17
CA PRO A 57 -10.37 15.48 2.31
C PRO A 57 -8.94 15.71 2.85
N GLY A 58 -8.59 15.18 4.03
CA GLY A 58 -7.24 15.24 4.57
C GLY A 58 -6.22 14.41 3.77
N LYS A 59 -4.94 14.57 4.11
CA LYS A 59 -3.86 13.69 3.63
C LYS A 59 -3.87 12.36 4.36
N PHE A 60 -3.19 11.36 3.82
CA PHE A 60 -2.94 10.14 4.57
C PHE A 60 -2.01 10.44 5.76
N PRO A 61 -2.28 9.85 6.94
CA PRO A 61 -1.39 9.95 8.10
C PRO A 61 -0.14 9.07 7.96
N PHE A 62 -0.01 8.34 6.84
CA PHE A 62 1.10 7.44 6.52
C PHE A 62 1.55 7.60 5.07
N PRO A 63 2.81 7.27 4.74
CA PRO A 63 3.24 7.12 3.35
C PRO A 63 2.69 5.85 2.71
N ILE A 64 2.82 5.83 1.38
CA ILE A 64 2.66 4.64 0.55
C ILE A 64 4.05 4.08 0.28
N MET A 65 4.23 2.76 0.30
CA MET A 65 5.50 2.11 -0.04
C MET A 65 5.34 1.05 -1.12
N HIS A 66 6.29 1.02 -2.06
CA HIS A 66 6.41 0.00 -3.09
C HIS A 66 7.78 -0.68 -2.99
N ILE A 67 7.79 -2.02 -3.09
CA ILE A 67 9.05 -2.79 -3.24
C ILE A 67 9.32 -2.95 -4.73
N ASP A 68 10.30 -2.22 -5.26
CA ASP A 68 10.65 -2.26 -6.67
C ASP A 68 11.63 -3.40 -6.93
N THR A 69 11.17 -4.42 -7.65
CA THR A 69 12.01 -5.55 -8.04
C THR A 69 12.98 -5.19 -9.16
N GLY A 70 12.72 -4.13 -9.92
CA GLY A 70 13.34 -3.86 -11.22
C GLY A 70 12.78 -4.72 -12.36
N HIS A 71 11.90 -5.68 -12.06
CA HIS A 71 11.22 -6.54 -13.04
C HIS A 71 9.71 -6.26 -13.13
N ASN A 72 9.25 -5.17 -12.52
CA ASN A 72 7.87 -4.74 -12.58
C ASN A 72 7.46 -4.37 -14.02
N PHE A 73 6.20 -4.60 -14.37
CA PHE A 73 5.66 -4.15 -15.65
C PHE A 73 5.72 -2.61 -15.72
N PRO A 74 6.24 -2.01 -16.81
CA PRO A 74 6.30 -0.56 -16.96
C PRO A 74 4.95 0.12 -16.74
N GLU A 75 3.86 -0.50 -17.20
CA GLU A 75 2.49 0.02 -17.06
C GLU A 75 2.04 0.05 -15.61
N ALA A 76 2.48 -0.91 -14.78
CA ALA A 76 2.17 -0.93 -13.36
C ALA A 76 2.91 0.19 -12.61
N ILE A 77 4.16 0.44 -13.00
CA ILE A 77 4.97 1.54 -12.46
C ILE A 77 4.39 2.90 -12.85
N GLU A 78 4.02 3.08 -14.12
CA GLU A 78 3.39 4.31 -14.60
C GLU A 78 2.05 4.57 -13.89
N PHE A 79 1.22 3.53 -13.74
CA PHE A 79 -0.03 3.62 -12.99
C PHE A 79 0.21 4.01 -11.53
N ARG A 80 1.18 3.38 -10.86
CA ARG A 80 1.54 3.69 -9.47
C ARG A 80 1.91 5.16 -9.32
N ASP A 81 2.85 5.63 -10.13
CA ASP A 81 3.39 6.99 -10.03
C ASP A 81 2.31 8.03 -10.31
N ARG A 82 1.52 7.83 -11.38
CA ARG A 82 0.38 8.68 -11.71
C ARG A 82 -0.62 8.72 -10.56
N ARG A 83 -1.03 7.56 -10.02
CA ARG A 83 -2.09 7.50 -9.00
C ARG A 83 -1.65 8.14 -7.69
N VAL A 84 -0.41 7.92 -7.25
CA VAL A 84 0.11 8.55 -6.03
C VAL A 84 0.26 10.06 -6.22
N ALA A 85 0.68 10.52 -7.41
CA ALA A 85 0.75 11.94 -7.73
C ALA A 85 -0.64 12.62 -7.74
N GLU A 86 -1.65 11.99 -8.34
CA GLU A 86 -3.05 12.47 -8.32
C GLU A 86 -3.59 12.62 -6.89
N LEU A 87 -3.17 11.72 -5.99
CA LEU A 87 -3.52 11.78 -4.58
C LEU A 87 -2.68 12.80 -3.78
N GLY A 88 -1.54 13.24 -4.29
CA GLY A 88 -0.64 14.16 -3.59
C GLY A 88 -0.04 13.56 -2.31
N GLU A 89 0.12 12.23 -2.27
CA GLU A 89 0.65 11.49 -1.12
C GLU A 89 2.14 11.15 -1.32
N ARG A 90 2.82 10.82 -0.21
CA ARG A 90 4.24 10.46 -0.24
C ARG A 90 4.43 9.00 -0.65
N LEU A 91 5.25 8.77 -1.68
CA LEU A 91 5.70 7.44 -2.10
C LEU A 91 7.11 7.14 -1.58
N VAL A 92 7.29 5.99 -0.97
CA VAL A 92 8.58 5.37 -0.63
C VAL A 92 8.82 4.23 -1.62
N ILE A 93 10.00 4.19 -2.21
CA ILE A 93 10.42 3.11 -3.11
C ILE A 93 11.59 2.39 -2.46
N ALA A 94 11.41 1.11 -2.11
CA ALA A 94 12.49 0.26 -1.63
C ALA A 94 12.95 -0.64 -2.78
N SER A 95 14.22 -0.50 -3.20
CA SER A 95 14.75 -1.16 -4.39
C SER A 95 15.42 -2.49 -4.07
N VAL A 96 14.96 -3.57 -4.70
CA VAL A 96 15.65 -4.87 -4.63
C VAL A 96 17.03 -4.79 -5.29
N GLN A 97 17.19 -3.96 -6.33
CA GLN A 97 18.50 -3.74 -6.94
C GLN A 97 19.49 -3.16 -5.94
N GLU A 98 19.05 -2.21 -5.11
CA GLU A 98 19.90 -1.63 -4.06
C GLU A 98 20.28 -2.67 -3.00
N SER A 99 19.37 -3.57 -2.62
CA SER A 99 19.69 -4.69 -1.73
C SER A 99 20.74 -5.65 -2.34
N ILE A 100 20.70 -5.87 -3.66
CA ILE A 100 21.71 -6.65 -4.38
C ILE A 100 23.06 -5.92 -4.36
N ASP A 101 23.07 -4.63 -4.70
CA ASP A 101 24.28 -3.81 -4.78
C ASP A 101 24.97 -3.68 -3.40
N LYS A 102 24.19 -3.64 -2.32
CA LYS A 102 24.67 -3.66 -0.93
C LYS A 102 25.08 -5.05 -0.43
N GLY A 103 24.90 -6.11 -1.24
CA GLY A 103 25.21 -7.49 -0.87
C GLY A 103 24.29 -8.08 0.20
N ARG A 104 23.11 -7.49 0.44
CA ARG A 104 22.09 -8.01 1.38
C ARG A 104 21.43 -9.28 0.85
N VAL A 105 21.30 -9.37 -0.47
CA VAL A 105 20.75 -10.51 -1.20
C VAL A 105 21.56 -10.79 -2.44
N VAL A 106 21.44 -11.99 -2.98
CA VAL A 106 22.13 -12.40 -4.22
C VAL A 106 21.09 -12.66 -5.29
N GLU A 107 21.33 -12.13 -6.49
CA GLU A 107 20.46 -12.36 -7.64
C GLU A 107 20.44 -13.85 -8.03
N GLU A 108 19.24 -14.40 -8.18
CA GLU A 108 19.07 -15.77 -8.65
C GLU A 108 19.47 -15.87 -10.14
N THR A 109 20.13 -16.96 -10.53
CA THR A 109 20.52 -17.22 -11.92
C THR A 109 19.70 -18.35 -12.54
N GLY A 110 19.44 -18.27 -13.85
CA GLY A 110 18.82 -19.34 -14.63
C GLY A 110 17.45 -18.96 -15.22
N PRO A 111 16.81 -19.89 -15.97
CA PRO A 111 15.60 -19.58 -16.76
C PRO A 111 14.35 -19.27 -15.92
N ARG A 112 14.41 -19.51 -14.60
CA ARG A 112 13.34 -19.23 -13.64
C ARG A 112 13.76 -18.23 -12.57
N ALA A 113 14.86 -17.51 -12.80
CA ALA A 113 15.34 -16.47 -11.89
C ALA A 113 14.21 -15.47 -11.60
N SER A 114 13.95 -15.25 -10.32
CA SER A 114 12.93 -14.30 -9.87
C SER A 114 13.45 -13.51 -8.67
N ARG A 115 13.13 -12.22 -8.66
CA ARG A 115 13.40 -11.35 -7.51
C ARG A 115 12.30 -11.41 -6.45
N ASN A 116 11.24 -12.21 -6.66
CA ASN A 116 10.10 -12.25 -5.76
C ASN A 116 10.48 -12.62 -4.33
N ARG A 117 11.41 -13.57 -4.15
CA ARG A 117 11.92 -13.97 -2.83
C ARG A 117 12.85 -12.92 -2.21
N LEU A 118 13.54 -12.14 -3.04
CA LEU A 118 14.48 -11.13 -2.58
C LEU A 118 13.76 -9.92 -1.96
N GLN A 119 12.49 -9.71 -2.32
CA GLN A 119 11.65 -8.64 -1.77
C GLN A 119 11.53 -8.69 -0.25
N THR A 120 11.57 -9.88 0.37
CA THR A 120 11.43 -9.99 1.84
C THR A 120 12.53 -9.24 2.56
N THR A 121 13.79 -9.38 2.12
CA THR A 121 14.91 -8.66 2.73
C THR A 121 14.75 -7.16 2.51
N THR A 122 14.45 -6.73 1.28
CA THR A 122 14.22 -5.31 0.96
C THR A 122 13.07 -4.70 1.76
N LEU A 123 11.98 -5.43 1.96
CA LEU A 123 10.84 -5.00 2.76
C LEU A 123 11.21 -4.83 4.23
N LEU A 124 11.88 -5.81 4.82
CA LEU A 124 12.31 -5.74 6.22
C LEU A 124 13.31 -4.61 6.45
N ASP A 125 14.26 -4.43 5.53
CA ASP A 125 15.23 -3.34 5.57
C ASP A 125 14.53 -1.97 5.51
N ALA A 126 13.54 -1.81 4.63
CA ALA A 126 12.78 -0.57 4.51
C ALA A 126 11.90 -0.29 5.74
N ILE A 127 11.30 -1.32 6.35
CA ILE A 127 10.57 -1.19 7.61
C ILE A 127 11.50 -0.71 8.72
N GLU A 128 12.70 -1.29 8.83
CA GLU A 128 13.69 -0.90 9.83
C GLU A 128 14.22 0.52 9.58
N GLU A 129 14.59 0.86 8.34
CA GLU A 129 15.12 2.17 7.96
C GLU A 129 14.14 3.32 8.26
N HIS A 130 12.87 3.13 7.95
CA HIS A 130 11.83 4.13 8.21
C HIS A 130 11.18 3.99 9.59
N ALA A 131 11.61 2.99 10.37
CA ALA A 131 11.06 2.62 11.67
C ALA A 131 9.53 2.46 11.66
N PHE A 132 8.97 1.92 10.56
CA PHE A 132 7.53 1.70 10.45
C PHE A 132 7.07 0.70 11.52
N ASP A 133 6.00 1.04 12.22
CA ASP A 133 5.46 0.22 13.33
C ASP A 133 4.20 -0.58 12.94
N ALA A 134 3.63 -0.31 11.75
CA ALA A 134 2.71 -1.20 11.07
C ALA A 134 2.83 -1.12 9.55
N ALA A 135 2.55 -2.24 8.90
CA ALA A 135 2.42 -2.34 7.45
C ALA A 135 1.01 -2.80 7.09
N ILE A 136 0.30 -2.00 6.30
CA ILE A 136 -1.03 -2.32 5.78
C ILE A 136 -0.83 -3.00 4.42
N GLY A 137 -1.18 -4.29 4.34
CA GLY A 137 -1.06 -5.11 3.14
C GLY A 137 -2.41 -5.65 2.66
N GLY A 138 -2.53 -5.89 1.35
CA GLY A 138 -3.74 -6.38 0.69
C GLY A 138 -3.70 -7.85 0.32
#